data_AF-A0A6I6C838-F1
#
_entry.id   AF-A0A6I6C838-F1
#
_cell.length_a   1.000
_cell.length_b   1.000
_cell.length_c   1.000
_cell.angle_alpha   90.00
_cell.angle_beta   90.00
_cell.angle_gamma   90.00
#
_symmetry.space_group_name_H-M   'P 1'
#
loop_
_entity.id
_entity.type
_entity.pdbx_description
1 polymer ?
#
loop_
_entity_poly.entity_id
_entity_poly.type
_entity_poly.pdbx_seq_one_letter_code
_entity_poly.pdbx_strand_id
1 'polypeptide(L)'
;MSLDKNNYVHVTNGDFKEIDKILNEGKTVLAALECGEKLKASLEEGKMSNGFANVELKEYKDNCGTCGCGKPANCLVYLWR
;
A
#
# COMPACT_ATOMS: atom_id res chain seq x y z
N MET A 1 14.35 1.68 4.75
CA MET A 1 13.97 2.84 5.57
C MET A 1 12.97 2.38 6.62
N SER A 2 12.87 3.09 7.75
CA SER A 2 11.87 2.77 8.76
C SER A 2 10.49 3.25 8.31
N LEU A 3 9.42 2.62 8.80
CA LEU A 3 8.05 3.04 8.53
C LEU A 3 7.77 4.41 9.16
N ASP A 4 7.73 5.46 8.34
CA ASP A 4 7.39 6.81 8.78
C ASP A 4 5.87 7.04 8.69
N LYS A 5 5.17 6.76 9.80
CA LYS A 5 3.72 6.94 9.94
C LYS A 5 3.26 8.41 9.95
N ASN A 6 4.18 9.36 10.10
CA ASN A 6 3.90 10.80 10.06
C ASN A 6 4.16 11.45 8.69
N ASN A 7 4.88 10.78 7.78
CA ASN A 7 5.28 11.33 6.49
C ASN A 7 4.98 10.33 5.37
N TYR A 8 3.69 10.08 5.17
CA TYR A 8 3.21 9.20 4.11
C TYR A 8 2.51 9.98 3.00
N VAL A 9 2.65 9.48 1.78
CA VAL A 9 1.92 10.01 0.62
C VAL A 9 0.71 9.12 0.37
N HIS A 10 -0.48 9.71 0.34
CA HIS A 10 -1.71 8.96 0.13
C HIS A 10 -1.97 8.79 -1.38
N VAL A 11 -1.88 7.54 -1.85
CA VAL A 11 -2.12 7.18 -3.25
C VAL A 11 -3.38 6.32 -3.32
N THR A 12 -4.46 6.92 -3.79
CA THR A 12 -5.78 6.26 -3.94
C THR A 12 -6.12 5.88 -5.38
N ASN A 13 -5.29 6.29 -6.35
CA ASN A 13 -5.48 6.03 -7.77
C ASN A 13 -4.86 4.71 -8.26
N GLY A 14 -4.21 3.95 -7.37
CA GLY A 14 -3.53 2.71 -7.74
C GLY A 14 -2.36 2.92 -8.70
N ASP A 15 -1.80 4.13 -8.76
CA ASP A 15 -0.76 4.51 -9.69
C ASP A 15 0.60 3.93 -9.26
N PHE A 16 0.90 2.72 -9.72
CA PHE A 16 2.11 1.98 -9.34
C PHE A 16 3.40 2.75 -9.61
N LYS A 17 3.45 3.60 -10.65
CA LYS A 17 4.64 4.40 -10.96
C LYS A 17 4.89 5.47 -9.91
N GLU A 18 3.81 6.11 -9.44
CA GLU A 18 3.90 7.10 -8.38
C GLU A 18 4.35 6.44 -7.07
N ILE A 19 3.76 5.28 -6.74
CA ILE A 19 4.12 4.48 -5.57
C ILE A 19 5.60 4.08 -5.62
N ASP A 20 6.09 3.51 -6.73
CA ASP A 20 7.49 3.12 -6.88
C ASP A 20 8.45 4.31 -6.73
N LYS A 21 8.09 5.45 -7.31
CA LYS A 21 8.90 6.67 -7.20
C LYS A 21 9.00 7.15 -5.76
N ILE A 22 7.88 7.21 -5.04
CA ILE A 22 7.83 7.65 -3.63
C ILE A 22 8.60 6.66 -2.74
N LEU A 23 8.47 5.36 -3.00
CA LEU A 23 9.22 4.32 -2.29
C LEU A 23 10.73 4.41 -2.56
N ASN A 24 11.13 4.71 -3.80
CA ASN A 24 12.55 4.94 -4.16
C ASN A 24 13.10 6.24 -3.56
N GLU A 25 12.25 7.26 -3.36
CA GLU A 25 12.59 8.46 -2.58
C GLU A 25 12.74 8.17 -1.08
N GLY A 26 12.42 6.94 -0.64
CA GLY A 26 12.55 6.53 0.76
C GLY A 26 11.40 6.98 1.65
N LYS A 27 10.27 7.38 1.05
CA LYS A 27 9.06 7.81 1.76
C LYS A 27 8.09 6.65 1.91
N THR A 28 7.23 6.76 2.91
CA THR A 28 6.11 5.84 3.11
C THR A 28 4.97 6.19 2.15
N VAL A 29 4.30 5.19 1.61
CA VAL A 29 3.10 5.34 0.79
C VAL A 29 1.91 4.75 1.53
N LEU A 30 0.82 5.49 1.64
CA LEU A 30 -0.46 4.96 2.04
C LEU A 30 -1.23 4.61 0.78
N ALA A 31 -1.36 3.32 0.46
CA ALA A 31 -2.08 2.85 -0.71
C ALA A 31 -3.46 2.33 -0.33
N ALA A 32 -4.47 2.73 -1.09
CA ALA A 32 -5.79 2.13 -1.04
C ALA A 32 -5.80 0.87 -1.92
N LEU A 33 -5.96 -0.29 -1.31
CA LEU A 33 -5.95 -1.58 -2.01
C LEU A 33 -7.18 -2.42 -1.67
N GLU A 34 -7.50 -3.36 -2.55
CA GLU A 34 -8.50 -4.39 -2.25
C GLU A 34 -7.87 -5.42 -1.30
N CYS A 35 -8.52 -5.67 -0.16
CA CYS A 35 -8.17 -6.72 0.78
C CYS A 35 -8.60 -8.10 0.28
N GLY A 36 -8.05 -8.50 -0.86
CA GLY A 36 -8.15 -9.85 -1.37
C GLY A 36 -7.19 -10.80 -0.63
N GLU A 37 -7.30 -12.10 -0.91
CA GLU A 37 -6.46 -13.14 -0.29
C GLU A 37 -4.95 -12.89 -0.49
N LYS A 38 -4.55 -12.37 -1.66
CA LYS A 38 -3.15 -12.02 -1.96
C LYS A 38 -2.63 -10.87 -1.09
N LEU A 39 -3.48 -9.88 -0.83
CA LEU A 39 -3.11 -8.75 0.02
C LEU A 39 -3.00 -9.19 1.47
N LYS A 40 -3.94 -10.03 1.93
CA LYS A 40 -3.90 -10.62 3.28
C LYS A 40 -2.63 -11.42 3.52
N ALA A 41 -2.24 -12.29 2.60
CA ALA A 41 -0.99 -13.04 2.73
C ALA A 41 0.23 -12.12 2.83
N SER A 42 0.28 -11.07 2.01
CA SER A 42 1.37 -10.07 2.08
C SER A 42 1.35 -9.28 3.40
N LEU A 43 0.17 -8.97 3.92
CA LEU A 43 -0.02 -8.30 5.22
C LEU A 43 0.41 -9.17 6.40
N GLU A 44 0.16 -10.47 6.34
CA GLU A 44 0.63 -11.43 7.34
C GLU A 44 2.16 -11.60 7.30
N GLU A 45 2.75 -11.60 6.11
CA GLU A 45 4.22 -11.59 5.96
C GLU A 45 4.85 -10.24 6.33
N GLY A 46 4.08 -9.15 6.39
CA GLY A 46 4.59 -7.79 6.57
C GLY A 46 5.35 -7.25 5.35
N LYS A 47 5.28 -7.95 4.21
CA LYS A 47 5.95 -7.58 2.96
C LYS A 47 5.16 -8.06 1.75
N MET A 48 5.24 -7.32 0.66
CA MET A 48 4.70 -7.73 -0.63
C MET A 48 5.38 -9.02 -1.09
N SER A 49 4.60 -9.97 -1.62
CA SER A 49 5.11 -11.26 -2.11
C SER A 49 6.23 -11.14 -3.16
N ASN A 50 6.30 -10.02 -3.88
CA ASN A 50 7.34 -9.76 -4.88
C ASN A 50 8.62 -9.10 -4.30
N GLY A 51 8.73 -8.93 -2.98
CA GLY A 51 9.84 -8.20 -2.35
C GLY A 51 9.91 -6.72 -2.73
N PHE A 52 8.81 -6.19 -3.28
CA PHE A 52 8.75 -4.84 -3.84
C PHE A 52 8.82 -3.75 -2.76
N ALA A 53 8.11 -4.00 -1.65
CA ALA A 53 8.00 -3.14 -0.49
C ALA A 53 7.51 -3.96 0.72
N ASN A 54 7.82 -3.49 1.92
CA ASN A 54 7.13 -3.88 3.14
C ASN A 54 5.69 -3.37 3.11
N VAL A 55 4.79 -4.06 3.79
CA VAL A 55 3.37 -3.69 3.83
C VAL A 55 2.80 -3.85 5.24
N GLU A 56 1.98 -2.89 5.67
CA GLU A 56 1.28 -2.93 6.96
C GLU A 56 -0.15 -2.44 6.81
N LEU A 57 -1.10 -3.15 7.42
CA LEU A 57 -2.49 -2.73 7.39
C LEU A 57 -2.66 -1.53 8.33
N LYS A 58 -3.13 -0.40 7.78
CA LYS A 58 -3.51 0.75 8.59
C LYS A 58 -4.91 0.54 9.16
N GLU A 59 -5.89 0.41 8.27
CA GLU A 59 -7.30 0.33 8.62
C GLU A 59 -8.11 -0.26 7.46
N TYR A 60 -9.20 -0.94 7.81
CA TYR A 60 -10.22 -1.37 6.87
C TYR A 60 -11.15 -0.20 6.63
N LYS A 61 -11.32 0.19 5.37
CA LYS A 61 -12.19 1.31 5.01
C LYS A 61 -12.77 1.08 3.62
N ASP A 62 -14.08 0.88 3.60
CA ASP A 62 -14.84 0.71 2.37
C ASP A 62 -14.77 1.97 1.50
N ASN A 63 -14.64 1.75 0.19
CA ASN A 63 -14.60 2.80 -0.83
C ASN A 63 -13.45 3.80 -0.66
N CYS A 64 -12.27 3.30 -0.33
CA CYS A 64 -11.08 4.10 -0.07
C CYS A 64 -10.36 4.63 -1.33
N GLY A 65 -10.82 4.21 -2.50
CA GLY A 65 -10.24 4.58 -3.78
C GLY A 65 -10.29 3.41 -4.76
N THR A 66 -9.40 3.43 -5.72
CA THR A 66 -9.26 2.39 -6.73
C THR A 66 -7.94 1.67 -6.52
N CYS A 67 -8.03 0.37 -6.28
CA CYS A 67 -6.87 -0.51 -6.26
C CYS A 67 -6.20 -0.45 -7.64
N GLY A 68 -4.87 -0.54 -7.73
CA GLY A 68 -4.13 -0.52 -9.00
C GLY A 68 -4.53 -1.63 -9.99
N CYS A 69 -5.30 -2.61 -9.55
CA CYS A 69 -5.93 -3.62 -10.40
C CYS A 69 -7.28 -3.18 -11.03
N GLY A 70 -7.73 -1.94 -10.81
CA GLY A 70 -9.00 -1.40 -11.32
C GLY A 70 -10.23 -1.73 -10.46
N LYS A 71 -10.04 -2.39 -9.31
CA LYS A 71 -11.12 -2.75 -8.38
C LYS A 71 -11.31 -1.72 -7.28
N PRO A 72 -12.50 -1.61 -6.66
CA PRO A 72 -12.70 -0.72 -5.52
C PRO A 72 -11.81 -1.16 -4.34
N ALA A 73 -11.07 -0.22 -3.78
CA ALA A 73 -10.28 -0.45 -2.58
C ALA A 73 -11.20 -0.41 -1.35
N ASN A 74 -11.04 -1.40 -0.47
CA ASN A 74 -11.76 -1.54 0.79
C ASN A 74 -10.80 -1.55 2.01
N CYS A 75 -9.51 -1.33 1.78
CA CYS A 75 -8.49 -1.24 2.82
C CYS A 75 -7.42 -0.20 2.51
N LEU A 76 -6.84 0.35 3.56
CA LEU A 76 -5.68 1.21 3.52
C LEU A 76 -4.48 0.48 4.09
N VAL A 77 -3.40 0.44 3.33
CA VAL A 77 -2.15 -0.18 3.75
C VAL A 77 -0.99 0.80 3.58
N TYR A 78 -0.05 0.75 4.52
CA TYR A 78 1.24 1.40 4.39
C TYR A 78 2.17 0.53 3.57
N LEU A 79 2.94 1.16 2.68
CA LEU A 79 3.99 0.56 1.87
C LEU A 79 5.28 1.36 2.07
N TRP A 80 6.40 0.67 2.30
CA TRP A 80 7.72 1.29 2.43
C TRP A 80 8.83 0.30 2.06
N ARG A 81 10.02 0.78 1.69
CA ARG A 81 11.21 -0.08 1.48
C ARG A 81 12.03 -0.21 2.74
#